data_AF-A0A954Y0K6-F1
#
_entry.id   AF-A0A954Y0K6-F1
#
_cell.length_a   1.000
_cell.length_b   1.000
_cell.length_c   1.000
_cell.angle_alpha   90.00
_cell.angle_beta   90.00
_cell.angle_gamma   90.00
#
_symmetry.space_group_name_H-M   'P 1'
#
loop_
_entity.id
_entity.type
_entity.pdbx_description
1 polymer ?
#
loop_
_entity_poly.entity_id
_entity_poly.type
_entity_poly.pdbx_seq_one_letter_code
_entity_poly.pdbx_strand_id
1 'polypeptide(L)' 'NYGVSSIPTIMVFKGGEVVDRFVGVQPKTRLQEAIDAAKA' A
#
# COMPACT_ATOMS: atom_id res chain seq x y z
N ASN A 1 4.81 8.53 -13.18
CA ASN A 1 3.74 9.13 -12.37
C ASN A 1 2.87 8.06 -11.75
N TYR A 2 2.80 7.96 -10.42
CA TYR A 2 2.03 6.93 -9.70
C TYR A 2 0.51 7.20 -9.61
N GLY A 3 -0.02 8.18 -10.36
CA GLY A 3 -1.46 8.43 -10.47
C GLY A 3 -2.17 8.68 -9.14
N VAL A 4 -1.54 9.40 -8.20
CA VAL A 4 -2.14 9.73 -6.89
C VAL A 4 -3.16 10.86 -7.08
N SER A 5 -4.46 10.52 -7.01
CA SER A 5 -5.58 11.46 -7.19
C SER A 5 -6.30 11.81 -5.89
N SER A 6 -6.15 10.98 -4.85
CA SER A 6 -6.90 11.08 -3.59
C SER A 6 -5.95 10.85 -2.41
N ILE A 7 -5.97 11.75 -1.42
CA ILE A 7 -5.07 11.73 -0.26
C ILE A 7 -5.86 11.27 0.98
N PRO A 8 -5.29 10.41 1.84
CA PRO A 8 -3.98 9.75 1.70
C PRO A 8 -4.02 8.55 0.75
N THR A 9 -2.96 8.34 -0.04
CA THR A 9 -2.72 7.08 -0.79
C THR A 9 -1.43 6.45 -0.26
N ILE A 10 -1.50 5.19 0.14
CA ILE A 10 -0.34 4.40 0.59
C ILE A 10 -0.08 3.33 -0.48
N MET A 11 1.17 3.17 -0.89
CA MET A 11 1.59 2.15 -1.85
C MET A 11 2.65 1.27 -1.22
N VAL A 12 2.49 -0.05 -1.33
CA VAL A 12 3.44 -1.05 -0.84
C VAL A 12 4.26 -1.53 -2.02
N PHE A 13 5.58 -1.49 -1.88
CA PHE A 13 6.52 -1.89 -2.92
C PHE A 13 7.32 -3.12 -2.47
N LYS A 14 7.53 -4.07 -3.38
CA LYS A 14 8.41 -5.23 -3.18
C LYS A 14 9.24 -5.43 -4.43
N GLY A 15 10.57 -5.50 -4.29
CA GLY A 15 11.46 -5.73 -5.44
C GLY A 15 11.43 -4.64 -6.51
N GLY A 16 10.96 -3.43 -6.19
CA GLY A 16 10.78 -2.34 -7.16
C GLY A 16 9.42 -2.31 -7.85
N GLU A 17 8.55 -3.29 -7.60
CA GLU A 17 7.19 -3.35 -8.13
C GLU A 17 6.16 -2.97 -7.05
N VAL A 18 5.06 -2.36 -7.47
CA VAL A 18 3.92 -2.05 -6.57
C VAL A 18 3.13 -3.34 -6.36
N VAL A 19 3.12 -3.82 -5.13
CA VAL A 19 2.36 -5.03 -4.75
C VAL A 19 1.01 -4.69 -4.13
N ASP A 20 0.86 -3.49 -3.56
CA ASP A 20 -0.42 -3.06 -3.01
C ASP A 20 -0.60 -1.54 -3.08
N ARG A 21 -1.86 -1.10 -3.14
CA ARG A 21 -2.26 0.30 -3.18
C ARG A 21 -3.52 0.52 -2.34
N PHE A 22 -3.38 1.37 -1.34
CA PHE A 22 -4.47 1.84 -0.49
C PHE A 22 -4.78 3.28 -0.81
N VAL A 23 -6.06 3.59 -0.99
CA VAL A 23 -6.57 4.95 -1.13
C VAL A 23 -7.51 5.23 0.04
N GLY A 24 -7.34 6.39 0.67
CA GLY A 24 -8.05 6.78 1.88
C GLY A 24 -7.42 6.22 3.16
N VAL A 25 -8.03 6.55 4.30
CA VAL A 25 -7.60 6.07 5.61
C VAL A 25 -7.99 4.60 5.76
N GLN A 26 -7.00 3.74 5.96
CA GLN A 26 -7.21 2.32 6.21
C GLN A 26 -6.92 1.96 7.67
N PRO A 27 -7.62 0.98 8.25
CA PRO A 27 -7.31 0.47 9.58
C PRO A 27 -5.89 -0.13 9.64
N LYS A 28 -5.25 -0.02 10.82
CA LYS A 28 -3.89 -0.52 11.05
C LYS A 28 -3.74 -2.01 10.71
N THR A 29 -4.75 -2.83 11.02
CA THR A 29 -4.73 -4.29 10.76
C THR A 29 -4.53 -4.58 9.28
N ARG A 30 -5.27 -3.89 8.41
CA ARG A 30 -5.19 -4.07 6.95
C ARG A 30 -3.84 -3.64 6.37
N LEU A 31 -3.27 -2.56 6.89
CA LEU A 31 -1.92 -2.12 6.49
C LEU A 31 -0.85 -3.12 6.96
N GLN A 32 -1.01 -3.67 8.17
CA GLN A 32 -0.09 -4.67 8.71
C GLN A 32 -0.11 -5.95 7.87
N GLU A 33 -1.30 -6.45 7.53
CA GLU A 33 -1.47 -7.62 6.64
C GLU A 33 -0.79 -7.42 5.29
N ALA A 34 -0.95 -6.25 4.67
CA ALA A 34 -0.36 -5.93 3.38
C ALA A 34 1.19 -5.90 3.44
N ILE A 35 1.73 -5.35 4.52
CA ILE A 35 3.17 -5.33 4.76
C ILE A 35 3.70 -6.75 5.00
N ASP A 36 2.98 -7.57 5.77
CA ASP A 36 3.41 -8.94 6.08
C ASP A 36 3.31 -9.85 4.84
N ALA A 37 2.27 -9.67 4.00
CA ALA A 37 2.17 -10.31 2.70
C ALA A 37 3.32 -9.90 1.75
N ALA A 38 3.79 -8.66 1.84
CA ALA A 38 4.92 -8.17 1.03
C ALA A 38 6.29 -8.66 1.53
N LYS A 39 6.43 -9.07 2.80
CA LYS A 39 7.68 -9.62 3.35
C LYS A 39 7.93 -11.07 2.93
N ALA A 40 6.87 -11.86 2.75
CA ALA A 40 6.94 -13.29 2.46
C ALA A 40 7.38 -13.59 1.02
#